data_AF-A0A346Y5N2-F1
#
_entry.id   AF-A0A346Y5N2-F1
#
_cell.length_a   1.000
_cell.length_b   1.000
_cell.length_c   1.000
_cell.angle_alpha   90.00
_cell.angle_beta   90.00
_cell.angle_gamma   90.00
#
_symmetry.space_group_name_H-M   'P 1'
#
loop_
_entity.id
_entity.type
_entity.pdbx_description
1 polymer ?
#
loop_
_entity_poly.entity_id
_entity_poly.type
_entity_poly.pdbx_seq_one_letter_code
_entity_poly.pdbx_strand_id
1 'polypeptide(L)'
;MCNDAPDDVDTGTAGVDGMPATVLTGPPLAAVRDLLDGADRALLAVAYLRPAGVGLLRDRLAGVADGRLLVATDRVTTADGIAAARSRRFEVRGHTPPRGAFHAKSWLVHRPGGGWTALVGSGNCTGGLAVNDEAHTLLDGPDVQDTLGRLAMAFEDRWAAADRRPEDTIPELRTVDVVRAGLWGPLAATLEADPVVETATGAANTVVAFDRTGFSVTTGASAAKGSGAQRVDPWMVEVVHDHLLAHGIVSSKVVQGNSGDGGLNVKRSAFVLGLLARHPDIEWASRQRGSVAIRLRR
;
A
#
# COMPACT_ATOMS: atom_id res chain seq x y z
N MET A 1 -44.56 -31.72 -8.45
CA MET A 1 -43.15 -31.56 -8.05
C MET A 1 -42.70 -30.24 -8.66
N CYS A 2 -42.91 -29.16 -7.91
CA CYS A 2 -42.53 -27.81 -8.32
C CYS A 2 -41.30 -27.42 -7.49
N ASN A 3 -40.28 -26.93 -8.17
CA ASN A 3 -39.07 -26.36 -7.60
C ASN A 3 -39.38 -24.92 -7.19
N ASP A 4 -39.35 -24.62 -5.90
CA ASP A 4 -39.23 -23.26 -5.40
C ASP A 4 -37.82 -23.09 -4.82
N ALA A 5 -37.04 -22.24 -5.47
CA ALA A 5 -35.77 -21.74 -4.94
C ALA A 5 -36.08 -20.67 -3.88
N PRO A 6 -35.30 -20.55 -2.79
CA PRO A 6 -35.50 -19.46 -1.86
C PRO A 6 -34.95 -18.15 -2.44
N ASP A 7 -35.74 -17.10 -2.20
CA ASP A 7 -35.58 -15.72 -2.63
C ASP A 7 -34.23 -15.09 -2.28
N ASP A 8 -33.90 -14.08 -3.09
CA ASP A 8 -32.82 -13.12 -2.95
C ASP A 8 -32.61 -12.67 -1.49
N VAL A 9 -31.37 -12.82 -1.02
CA VAL A 9 -30.91 -12.15 0.21
C VAL A 9 -30.71 -10.68 -0.12
N ASP A 10 -31.67 -9.88 0.29
CA ASP A 10 -31.59 -8.43 0.42
C ASP A 10 -30.30 -8.04 1.18
N THR A 11 -29.34 -7.45 0.47
CA THR A 11 -28.10 -6.88 1.03
C THR A 11 -28.32 -5.49 1.62
N GLY A 12 -29.55 -5.22 2.09
CA GLY A 12 -29.97 -3.99 2.73
C GLY A 12 -28.89 -3.42 3.66
N THR A 13 -28.28 -2.33 3.20
CA THR A 13 -27.56 -1.39 4.04
C THR A 13 -28.57 -0.76 4.97
N ALA A 14 -28.83 -1.42 6.11
CA ALA A 14 -29.52 -0.80 7.22
C ALA A 14 -28.63 0.35 7.71
N GLY A 15 -28.95 1.56 7.25
CA GLY A 15 -28.37 2.78 7.76
C GLY A 15 -28.68 2.87 9.26
N VAL A 16 -27.64 2.69 10.08
CA VAL A 16 -27.70 3.02 11.49
C VAL A 16 -27.43 4.52 11.61
N ASP A 17 -28.42 5.32 11.17
CA ASP A 17 -28.36 6.77 11.30
C ASP A 17 -28.23 7.13 12.79
N GLY A 18 -27.09 7.74 13.13
CA GLY A 18 -26.81 8.26 14.47
C GLY A 18 -25.74 7.51 15.28
N MET A 19 -25.05 6.50 14.74
CA MET A 19 -23.86 5.95 15.40
C MET A 19 -22.59 6.71 14.98
N PRO A 20 -21.77 7.21 15.93
CA PRO A 20 -20.53 7.94 15.63
C PRO A 20 -19.39 7.03 15.12
N ALA A 21 -19.77 5.86 14.59
CA ALA A 21 -18.91 4.78 14.16
C ALA A 21 -19.51 4.16 12.88
N THR A 22 -18.77 4.20 11.79
CA THR A 22 -19.13 3.55 10.52
C THR A 22 -18.27 2.30 10.33
N VAL A 23 -18.89 1.15 10.10
CA VAL A 23 -18.16 -0.08 9.76
C VAL A 23 -17.89 -0.12 8.26
N LEU A 24 -16.64 -0.37 7.89
CA LEU A 24 -16.16 -0.48 6.51
C LEU A 24 -15.55 -1.86 6.31
N THR A 25 -15.92 -2.53 5.22
CA THR A 25 -15.37 -3.84 4.81
C THR A 25 -14.69 -3.74 3.45
N GLY A 26 -13.78 -4.66 3.15
CA GLY A 26 -12.99 -4.67 1.91
C GLY A 26 -11.63 -3.98 2.03
N PRO A 27 -10.96 -3.72 0.89
CA PRO A 27 -9.63 -3.09 0.87
C PRO A 27 -9.64 -1.68 1.48
N PRO A 28 -8.85 -1.41 2.54
CA PRO A 28 -8.93 -0.15 3.27
C PRO A 28 -8.20 1.03 2.61
N LEU A 29 -7.57 0.84 1.45
CA LEU A 29 -6.73 1.88 0.83
C LEU A 29 -7.48 3.21 0.64
N ALA A 30 -8.72 3.18 0.14
CA ALA A 30 -9.52 4.38 -0.06
C ALA A 30 -9.79 5.08 1.28
N ALA A 31 -10.33 4.35 2.26
CA ALA A 31 -10.64 4.89 3.59
C ALA A 31 -9.40 5.46 4.31
N VAL A 32 -8.25 4.80 4.23
CA VAL A 32 -7.00 5.31 4.83
C VAL A 32 -6.51 6.57 4.11
N ARG A 33 -6.64 6.65 2.78
CA ARG A 33 -6.28 7.85 2.03
C ARG A 33 -7.19 9.02 2.35
N ASP A 34 -8.49 8.79 2.46
CA ASP A 34 -9.48 9.81 2.79
C ASP A 34 -9.29 10.31 4.23
N LEU A 35 -8.95 9.40 5.15
CA LEU A 35 -8.60 9.77 6.52
C LEU A 35 -7.37 10.69 6.57
N LEU A 36 -6.32 10.37 5.81
CA LEU A 36 -5.07 11.14 5.82
C LEU A 36 -5.16 12.46 5.04
N ASP A 37 -6.16 12.65 4.18
CA ASP A 37 -6.26 13.83 3.35
C ASP A 37 -6.55 15.09 4.19
N GLY A 38 -5.70 16.10 4.05
CA GLY A 38 -5.83 17.36 4.80
C GLY A 38 -5.56 17.28 6.30
N ALA A 39 -4.99 16.17 6.80
CA ALA A 39 -4.64 16.03 8.21
C ALA A 39 -3.41 16.88 8.59
N ASP A 40 -3.51 17.66 9.66
CA ASP A 40 -2.35 18.39 10.23
C ASP A 40 -1.41 17.44 10.96
N ARG A 41 -2.00 16.46 11.64
CA ARG A 41 -1.29 15.50 12.48
C ARG A 41 -1.80 14.10 12.25
N ALA A 42 -0.90 13.12 12.20
CA ALA A 42 -1.25 11.71 12.10
C ALA A 42 -0.46 10.87 13.11
N LEU A 43 -1.19 10.10 13.93
CA LEU A 43 -0.69 9.13 14.89
C LEU A 43 -1.05 7.73 14.39
N LEU A 44 -0.08 7.04 13.82
CA LEU A 44 -0.28 5.74 13.16
C LEU A 44 0.35 4.65 14.00
N ALA A 45 -0.37 3.57 14.28
CA ALA A 45 0.16 2.41 14.98
C ALA A 45 -0.20 1.13 14.23
N VAL A 46 0.82 0.44 13.72
CA VAL A 46 0.66 -0.76 12.90
C VAL A 46 1.58 -1.88 13.38
N ALA A 47 1.09 -3.12 13.30
CA ALA A 47 1.90 -4.28 13.61
C ALA A 47 2.88 -4.58 12.48
N TYR A 48 2.46 -4.39 11.23
CA TYR A 48 3.27 -4.66 10.05
C TYR A 48 3.47 -3.39 9.21
N LEU A 49 4.70 -3.17 8.79
CA LEU A 49 5.08 -2.05 7.93
C LEU A 49 5.98 -2.55 6.79
N ARG A 50 5.54 -2.34 5.54
CA ARG A 50 6.27 -2.70 4.32
C ARG A 50 6.33 -1.50 3.36
N PRO A 51 7.37 -1.41 2.50
CA PRO A 51 7.50 -0.35 1.51
C PRO A 51 6.24 -0.15 0.64
N ALA A 52 5.56 -1.24 0.28
CA ALA A 52 4.31 -1.21 -0.47
C ALA A 52 3.18 -0.40 0.19
N GLY A 53 2.96 -0.55 1.49
CA GLY A 53 1.92 0.23 2.19
C GLY A 53 2.24 1.71 2.19
N VAL A 54 3.49 2.07 2.48
CA VAL A 54 3.96 3.47 2.43
C VAL A 54 3.89 4.03 1.00
N GLY A 55 4.24 3.22 0.01
CA GLY A 55 4.19 3.57 -1.41
C GLY A 55 2.77 3.88 -1.88
N LEU A 56 1.79 3.09 -1.47
CA LEU A 56 0.37 3.30 -1.77
C LEU A 56 -0.18 4.59 -1.13
N LEU A 57 0.33 4.97 0.04
CA LEU A 57 -0.08 6.17 0.79
C LEU A 57 0.81 7.39 0.52
N ARG A 58 1.72 7.29 -0.46
CA ARG A 58 2.84 8.22 -0.68
C ARG A 58 2.46 9.70 -0.54
N ASP A 59 1.47 10.13 -1.32
CA ASP A 59 1.18 11.55 -1.52
C ASP A 59 0.46 12.10 -0.28
N ARG A 60 -0.35 11.26 0.39
CA ARG A 60 -1.06 11.62 1.62
C ARG A 60 -0.12 11.73 2.80
N LEU A 61 0.78 10.76 2.99
CA LEU A 61 1.80 10.83 4.05
C LEU A 61 2.70 12.06 3.89
N ALA A 62 3.07 12.42 2.65
CA ALA A 62 3.89 13.62 2.40
C ALA A 62 3.15 14.95 2.69
N GLY A 63 1.82 14.93 2.73
CA GLY A 63 0.98 16.09 3.04
C GLY A 63 0.76 16.35 4.53
N VAL A 64 1.06 15.39 5.41
CA VAL A 64 0.88 15.52 6.86
C VAL A 64 2.03 16.35 7.47
N ALA A 65 1.69 17.36 8.28
CA ALA A 65 2.68 18.23 8.92
C ALA A 65 3.39 17.58 10.12
N ASP A 66 2.66 16.92 11.03
CA ASP A 66 3.20 16.16 12.18
C ASP A 66 2.79 14.67 12.08
N GLY A 67 3.64 13.86 11.42
CA GLY A 67 3.42 12.43 11.23
C GLY A 67 4.25 11.59 12.21
N ARG A 68 3.59 10.69 12.95
CA ARG A 68 4.23 9.72 13.86
C ARG A 68 3.72 8.31 13.59
N LEU A 69 4.65 7.35 13.55
CA LEU A 69 4.36 5.95 13.24
C LEU A 69 4.99 5.01 14.27
N LEU A 70 4.17 4.34 15.06
CA LEU A 70 4.55 3.22 15.91
C LEU A 70 4.49 1.90 15.14
N VAL A 71 5.56 1.13 15.20
CA VAL A 71 5.66 -0.19 14.59
C VAL A 71 6.05 -1.27 15.60
N ALA A 72 5.54 -2.49 15.40
CA ALA A 72 6.08 -3.65 16.10
C ALA A 72 7.42 -4.06 15.46
N THR A 73 8.45 -4.28 16.27
CA THR A 73 9.78 -4.72 15.76
C THR A 73 9.94 -6.24 15.80
N ASP A 74 9.13 -6.93 16.61
CA ASP A 74 9.05 -8.38 16.71
C ASP A 74 8.15 -9.02 15.63
N ARG A 75 7.68 -8.24 14.64
CA ARG A 75 6.77 -8.66 13.57
C ARG A 75 7.28 -8.39 12.14
N VAL A 76 6.37 -8.41 11.16
CA VAL A 76 6.60 -8.19 9.72
C VAL A 76 6.76 -6.69 9.41
N THR A 77 7.75 -6.07 10.05
CA THR A 77 8.22 -4.72 9.78
C THR A 77 9.60 -4.82 9.14
N THR A 78 9.85 -4.05 8.07
CA THR A 78 11.15 -4.05 7.39
C THR A 78 11.87 -2.72 7.57
N ALA A 79 13.21 -2.76 7.56
CA ALA A 79 14.06 -1.56 7.55
C ALA A 79 13.70 -0.63 6.37
N ASP A 80 13.46 -1.19 5.18
CA ASP A 80 13.03 -0.41 4.01
C ASP A 80 11.65 0.24 4.21
N GLY A 81 10.73 -0.42 4.92
CA GLY A 81 9.42 0.16 5.25
C GLY A 81 9.57 1.37 6.17
N ILE A 82 10.44 1.26 7.18
CA ILE A 82 10.80 2.37 8.09
C ILE A 82 11.45 3.51 7.31
N ALA A 83 12.46 3.21 6.49
CA ALA A 83 13.16 4.19 5.67
C ALA A 83 12.20 4.91 4.71
N ALA A 84 11.29 4.16 4.07
CA ALA A 84 10.26 4.72 3.21
C ALA A 84 9.34 5.69 3.98
N ALA A 85 8.87 5.33 5.18
CA ALA A 85 8.03 6.21 5.98
C ALA A 85 8.78 7.49 6.42
N ARG A 86 10.04 7.35 6.88
CA ARG A 86 10.90 8.49 7.24
C ARG A 86 11.18 9.42 6.07
N SER A 87 11.34 8.90 4.86
CA SER A 87 11.48 9.72 3.65
C SER A 87 10.28 10.65 3.41
N ARG A 88 9.14 10.36 4.06
CA ARG A 88 7.90 11.15 4.02
C ARG A 88 7.65 11.94 5.30
N ARG A 89 8.72 12.26 6.03
CA ARG A 89 8.72 13.10 7.23
C ARG A 89 7.97 12.50 8.43
N PHE A 90 7.58 11.24 8.35
CA PHE A 90 7.08 10.54 9.53
C PHE A 90 8.24 10.19 10.45
N GLU A 91 8.13 10.55 11.72
CA GLU A 91 8.96 9.94 12.75
C GLU A 91 8.48 8.51 12.95
N VAL A 92 9.40 7.56 13.06
CA VAL A 92 9.08 6.14 13.21
C VAL A 92 9.78 5.59 14.44
N ARG A 93 9.01 4.94 15.32
CA ARG A 93 9.52 4.32 16.55
C ARG A 93 9.05 2.88 16.71
N GLY A 94 9.88 2.06 17.33
CA GLY A 94 9.62 0.66 17.61
C GLY A 94 9.00 0.45 18.97
N HIS A 95 7.90 -0.30 19.04
CA HIS A 95 7.28 -0.67 20.30
C HIS A 95 7.17 -2.20 20.40
N THR A 96 7.90 -2.74 21.37
CA THR A 96 7.80 -4.15 21.77
C THR A 96 7.49 -4.19 23.26
N PRO A 97 6.28 -4.62 23.65
CA PRO A 97 5.87 -4.60 25.04
C PRO A 97 6.67 -5.66 25.85
N PRO A 98 6.92 -5.44 27.14
CA PRO A 98 7.62 -6.42 27.98
C PRO A 98 6.91 -7.78 28.09
N ARG A 99 5.60 -7.79 27.89
CA ARG A 99 4.75 -8.99 27.85
C ARG A 99 3.70 -8.84 26.75
N GLY A 100 3.38 -9.95 26.06
CA GLY A 100 2.41 -9.96 24.97
C GLY A 100 3.01 -9.48 23.65
N ALA A 101 2.14 -9.01 22.75
CA ALA A 101 2.55 -8.54 21.43
C ALA A 101 1.90 -7.20 21.08
N PHE A 102 2.67 -6.31 20.46
CA PHE A 102 2.11 -5.11 19.85
C PHE A 102 1.49 -5.48 18.50
N HIS A 103 0.15 -5.47 18.45
CA HIS A 103 -0.59 -5.88 17.24
C HIS A 103 -1.63 -4.83 16.81
N ALA A 104 -1.36 -3.56 17.10
CA ALA A 104 -2.24 -2.45 16.73
C ALA A 104 -2.39 -2.33 15.20
N LYS A 105 -3.56 -1.85 14.77
CA LYS A 105 -3.84 -1.29 13.43
C LYS A 105 -4.80 -0.13 13.60
N SER A 106 -4.23 1.02 13.97
CA SER A 106 -5.00 2.23 14.23
C SER A 106 -4.37 3.39 13.49
N TRP A 107 -5.22 4.12 12.79
CA TRP A 107 -4.87 5.30 12.03
C TRP A 107 -5.66 6.45 12.66
N LEU A 108 -4.99 7.37 13.32
CA LEU A 108 -5.62 8.47 14.04
C LEU A 108 -5.10 9.78 13.46
N VAL A 109 -5.99 10.70 13.12
CA VAL A 109 -5.63 12.00 12.53
C VAL A 109 -6.32 13.13 13.26
N HIS A 110 -5.63 14.27 13.34
CA HIS A 110 -6.22 15.52 13.80
C HIS A 110 -6.42 16.45 12.60
N ARG A 111 -7.60 17.04 12.49
CA ARG A 111 -7.95 17.95 11.39
C ARG A 111 -7.74 19.43 11.78
N PRO A 112 -7.44 20.31 10.81
CA PRO A 112 -7.34 21.75 11.06
C PRO A 112 -8.63 22.31 11.66
N GLY A 113 -8.52 23.00 12.78
CA GLY A 113 -9.66 23.61 13.48
C GLY A 113 -10.70 22.63 14.01
N GLY A 114 -10.41 21.33 14.01
CA GLY A 114 -11.33 20.25 14.39
C GLY A 114 -10.81 19.38 15.52
N GLY A 115 -11.44 18.20 15.65
CA GLY A 115 -11.05 17.15 16.60
C GLY A 115 -10.28 16.02 15.94
N TRP A 116 -10.23 14.90 16.65
CA TRP A 116 -9.66 13.66 16.16
C TRP A 116 -10.66 12.88 15.29
N THR A 117 -10.13 12.11 14.34
CA THR A 117 -10.85 11.10 13.57
C THR A 117 -9.96 9.86 13.49
N ALA A 118 -10.54 8.66 13.59
CA ALA A 118 -9.75 7.43 13.53
C ALA A 118 -10.35 6.36 12.63
N LEU A 119 -9.48 5.58 12.00
CA LEU A 119 -9.81 4.30 11.41
C LEU A 119 -9.10 3.20 12.21
N VAL A 120 -9.87 2.32 12.84
CA VAL A 120 -9.34 1.22 13.65
C VAL A 120 -9.86 -0.10 13.09
N GLY A 121 -8.99 -1.08 12.82
CA GLY A 121 -9.43 -2.30 12.17
C GLY A 121 -8.36 -3.36 12.05
N SER A 122 -8.39 -4.12 10.95
CA SER A 122 -7.45 -5.21 10.68
C SER A 122 -6.30 -4.83 9.72
N GLY A 123 -6.44 -3.74 8.97
CA GLY A 123 -5.50 -3.29 7.94
C GLY A 123 -4.17 -2.72 8.46
N ASN A 124 -3.06 -3.39 8.14
CA ASN A 124 -1.70 -2.90 8.40
C ASN A 124 -1.15 -2.04 7.25
N CYS A 125 -0.03 -1.35 7.45
CA CYS A 125 0.64 -0.56 6.41
C CYS A 125 1.48 -1.45 5.47
N THR A 126 0.81 -2.25 4.65
CA THR A 126 1.41 -3.16 3.66
C THR A 126 0.71 -3.05 2.30
N GLY A 127 1.15 -3.83 1.30
CA GLY A 127 0.42 -3.93 0.02
C GLY A 127 -1.03 -4.42 0.18
N GLY A 128 -1.33 -5.10 1.29
CA GLY A 128 -2.67 -5.59 1.64
C GLY A 128 -3.73 -4.49 1.72
N LEU A 129 -3.34 -3.23 1.95
CA LEU A 129 -4.28 -2.10 1.90
C LEU A 129 -5.09 -2.06 0.59
N ALA A 130 -4.49 -2.50 -0.53
CA ALA A 130 -5.11 -2.43 -1.85
C ALA A 130 -5.93 -3.68 -2.24
N VAL A 131 -5.81 -4.79 -1.51
CA VAL A 131 -6.29 -6.10 -1.98
C VAL A 131 -6.93 -6.99 -0.92
N ASN A 132 -6.56 -6.82 0.36
CA ASN A 132 -7.11 -7.66 1.41
C ASN A 132 -8.56 -7.27 1.70
N ASP A 133 -9.39 -8.27 1.96
CA ASP A 133 -10.68 -8.05 2.59
C ASP A 133 -10.45 -7.85 4.10
N GLU A 134 -10.77 -6.66 4.60
CA GLU A 134 -10.43 -6.23 5.95
C GLU A 134 -11.66 -5.53 6.57
N ALA A 135 -11.77 -5.56 7.90
CA ALA A 135 -12.84 -4.87 8.62
C ALA A 135 -12.28 -3.69 9.41
N HIS A 136 -12.94 -2.54 9.32
CA HIS A 136 -12.55 -1.31 10.00
C HIS A 136 -13.76 -0.59 10.58
N THR A 137 -13.51 0.17 11.62
CA THR A 137 -14.44 1.14 12.18
C THR A 137 -13.85 2.53 12.02
N LEU A 138 -14.54 3.36 11.23
CA LEU A 138 -14.30 4.80 11.16
C LEU A 138 -15.01 5.46 12.34
N LEU A 139 -14.26 6.13 13.20
CA LEU A 139 -14.73 6.89 14.35
C LEU A 139 -14.58 8.38 14.03
N ASP A 140 -15.71 9.08 13.90
CA ASP A 140 -15.75 10.51 13.62
C ASP A 140 -16.95 11.17 14.31
N GLY A 141 -16.85 12.47 14.57
CA GLY A 141 -17.91 13.27 15.17
C GLY A 141 -17.73 13.60 16.66
N PRO A 142 -18.58 14.50 17.20
CA PRO A 142 -18.42 15.07 18.54
C PRO A 142 -18.56 14.03 19.65
N ASP A 143 -19.44 13.05 19.50
CA ASP A 143 -19.77 12.08 20.56
C ASP A 143 -18.65 11.08 20.86
N VAL A 144 -17.66 10.96 19.97
CA VAL A 144 -16.51 10.06 20.15
C VAL A 144 -15.20 10.78 20.49
N GLN A 145 -15.21 12.11 20.60
CA GLN A 145 -13.98 12.88 20.81
C GLN A 145 -13.25 12.52 22.12
N ASP A 146 -13.97 12.28 23.21
CA ASP A 146 -13.36 11.83 24.47
C ASP A 146 -12.68 10.46 24.34
N THR A 147 -13.26 9.56 23.55
CA THR A 147 -12.67 8.24 23.27
C THR A 147 -11.45 8.37 22.38
N LEU A 148 -11.51 9.22 21.35
CA LEU A 148 -10.39 9.49 20.45
C LEU A 148 -9.24 10.22 21.17
N GLY A 149 -9.56 11.14 22.07
CA GLY A 149 -8.58 11.79 22.95
C GLY A 149 -7.86 10.78 23.84
N ARG A 150 -8.59 9.83 24.45
CA ARG A 150 -7.98 8.72 25.21
C ARG A 150 -7.11 7.81 24.34
N LEU A 151 -7.52 7.55 23.10
CA LEU A 151 -6.72 6.79 22.13
C LEU A 151 -5.42 7.54 21.77
N ALA A 152 -5.49 8.86 21.55
CA ALA A 152 -4.33 9.71 21.31
C ALA A 152 -3.37 9.70 22.50
N MET A 153 -3.87 9.85 23.73
CA MET A 153 -3.06 9.76 24.94
C MET A 153 -2.37 8.39 25.05
N ALA A 154 -3.11 7.31 24.84
CA ALA A 154 -2.57 5.95 24.86
C ALA A 154 -1.49 5.72 23.79
N PHE A 155 -1.59 6.39 22.64
CA PHE A 155 -0.53 6.42 21.64
C PHE A 155 0.70 7.15 22.16
N GLU A 156 0.54 8.34 22.73
CA GLU A 156 1.66 9.16 23.23
C GLU A 156 2.43 8.48 24.36
N ASP A 157 1.73 7.79 25.28
CA ASP A 157 2.39 7.01 26.34
C ASP A 157 3.31 5.93 25.75
N ARG A 158 2.82 5.22 24.72
CA ARG A 158 3.62 4.21 24.01
C ARG A 158 4.75 4.85 23.21
N TRP A 159 4.48 6.00 22.59
CA TRP A 159 5.46 6.77 21.83
C TRP A 159 6.64 7.23 22.69
N ALA A 160 6.35 7.71 23.91
CA ALA A 160 7.36 8.13 24.87
C ALA A 160 8.28 6.98 25.30
N ALA A 161 7.72 5.77 25.44
CA ALA A 161 8.46 4.55 25.79
C ALA A 161 9.07 3.79 24.59
N ALA A 162 8.77 4.19 23.36
CA ALA A 162 9.18 3.49 22.15
C ALA A 162 10.64 3.77 21.76
N ASP A 163 11.28 2.77 21.17
CA ASP A 163 12.63 2.85 20.64
C ASP A 163 12.68 3.79 19.43
N ARG A 164 13.64 4.71 19.40
CA ARG A 164 13.83 5.66 18.31
C ARG A 164 14.55 5.06 17.11
N ARG A 165 15.20 3.91 17.27
CA ARG A 165 15.91 3.17 16.21
C ARG A 165 15.35 1.76 16.04
N PRO A 166 14.05 1.60 15.70
CA PRO A 166 13.45 0.28 15.49
C PRO A 166 14.23 -0.61 14.53
N GLU A 167 14.89 -0.02 13.52
CA GLU A 167 15.72 -0.71 12.55
C GLU A 167 16.86 -1.53 13.18
N ASP A 168 17.42 -1.09 14.30
CA ASP A 168 18.52 -1.78 15.00
C ASP A 168 18.03 -3.07 15.69
N THR A 169 16.72 -3.21 15.87
CA THR A 169 16.07 -4.34 16.55
C THR A 169 15.33 -5.29 15.61
N ILE A 170 15.23 -4.95 14.33
CA ILE A 170 14.59 -5.81 13.33
C ILE A 170 15.62 -6.84 12.85
N PRO A 171 15.36 -8.15 13.02
CA PRO A 171 16.26 -9.17 12.53
C PRO A 171 16.49 -9.03 11.01
N GLU A 172 17.76 -9.03 10.56
CA GLU A 172 18.16 -8.93 9.15
C GLU A 172 17.46 -9.96 8.24
N LEU A 173 17.02 -11.09 8.79
CA LEU A 173 16.27 -12.13 8.08
C LEU A 173 14.84 -11.73 7.70
N ARG A 174 14.29 -10.65 8.25
CA ARG A 174 12.95 -10.14 7.90
C ARG A 174 12.95 -9.14 6.76
N THR A 175 14.13 -8.77 6.28
CA THR A 175 14.37 -7.88 5.14
C THR A 175 14.17 -8.59 3.77
N VAL A 176 13.76 -9.85 3.77
CA VAL A 176 13.68 -10.70 2.57
C VAL A 176 12.23 -10.85 2.11
N ASP A 177 11.87 -10.01 1.13
CA ASP A 177 11.35 -10.37 -0.20
C ASP A 177 10.53 -9.18 -0.69
N VAL A 178 11.26 -8.25 -1.30
CA VAL A 178 10.77 -7.02 -1.92
C VAL A 178 10.38 -7.25 -3.40
N VAL A 179 10.51 -8.51 -3.84
CA VAL A 179 9.72 -9.12 -4.90
C VAL A 179 9.47 -10.56 -4.41
N ARG A 180 8.21 -10.94 -4.15
CA ARG A 180 7.80 -12.27 -3.62
C ARG A 180 8.61 -13.40 -4.25
N ALA A 181 8.93 -14.45 -3.49
CA ALA A 181 9.71 -15.62 -3.94
C ALA A 181 9.25 -16.25 -5.27
N GLY A 182 7.98 -16.07 -5.67
CA GLY A 182 7.44 -16.52 -6.98
C GLY A 182 7.50 -15.50 -8.12
N LEU A 183 7.71 -14.21 -7.84
CA LEU A 183 7.73 -13.15 -8.85
C LEU A 183 9.16 -12.80 -9.29
N TRP A 184 10.13 -12.81 -8.37
CA TRP A 184 11.49 -12.32 -8.67
C TRP A 184 12.24 -13.22 -9.63
N GLY A 185 12.27 -14.53 -9.33
CA GLY A 185 13.02 -15.50 -10.12
C GLY A 185 12.67 -15.45 -11.61
N PRO A 186 11.38 -15.55 -11.97
CA PRO A 186 10.96 -15.47 -13.36
C PRO A 186 11.27 -14.11 -14.00
N LEU A 187 11.02 -12.99 -13.32
CA LEU A 187 11.34 -11.67 -13.88
C LEU A 187 12.84 -11.47 -14.09
N ALA A 188 13.67 -11.86 -13.11
CA ALA A 188 15.12 -11.80 -13.22
C ALA A 188 15.62 -12.61 -14.42
N ALA A 189 15.19 -13.87 -14.55
CA ALA A 189 15.56 -14.73 -15.67
C ALA A 189 15.17 -14.10 -17.03
N THR A 190 13.99 -13.48 -17.12
CA THR A 190 13.59 -12.79 -18.37
C THR A 190 14.46 -11.57 -18.67
N LEU A 191 14.80 -10.77 -17.65
CA LEU A 191 15.63 -9.57 -17.80
C LEU A 191 17.09 -9.89 -18.10
N GLU A 192 17.62 -11.00 -17.57
CA GLU A 192 18.97 -11.50 -17.90
C GLU A 192 19.05 -11.95 -19.36
N ALA A 193 18.00 -12.61 -19.87
CA ALA A 193 17.95 -13.05 -21.26
C ALA A 193 17.77 -11.89 -22.24
N ASP A 194 16.97 -10.89 -21.87
CA ASP A 194 16.75 -9.67 -22.66
C ASP A 194 16.44 -8.52 -21.70
N PRO A 195 17.29 -7.48 -21.59
CA PRO A 195 17.07 -6.36 -20.67
C PRO A 195 16.02 -5.36 -21.16
N VAL A 196 15.47 -5.53 -22.37
CA VAL A 196 14.49 -4.61 -22.93
C VAL A 196 13.07 -4.97 -22.49
N VAL A 197 12.35 -3.98 -21.99
CA VAL A 197 10.94 -4.08 -21.61
C VAL A 197 10.13 -3.16 -22.52
N GLU A 198 9.33 -3.78 -23.39
CA GLU A 198 8.37 -3.06 -24.22
C GLU A 198 7.10 -2.71 -23.44
N THR A 199 6.65 -1.47 -23.57
CA THR A 199 5.31 -1.08 -23.12
C THR A 199 4.24 -1.59 -24.09
N ALA A 200 2.97 -1.52 -23.69
CA ALA A 200 1.84 -1.83 -24.58
C ALA A 200 1.87 -1.09 -25.93
N THR A 201 2.45 0.11 -25.96
CA THR A 201 2.57 0.94 -27.18
C THR A 201 3.80 0.61 -28.04
N GLY A 202 4.60 -0.39 -27.67
CA GLY A 202 5.85 -0.73 -28.35
C GLY A 202 7.04 0.14 -27.97
N ALA A 203 6.87 1.13 -27.09
CA ALA A 203 8.01 1.91 -26.59
C ALA A 203 8.94 1.02 -25.75
N ALA A 204 10.21 0.94 -26.16
CA ALA A 204 11.26 0.17 -25.49
C ALA A 204 11.84 0.91 -24.28
N ASN A 205 12.05 0.18 -23.18
CA ASN A 205 12.72 0.65 -21.97
C ASN A 205 13.81 -0.37 -21.62
N THR A 206 15.06 0.06 -21.49
CA THR A 206 16.18 -0.82 -21.17
C THR A 206 16.42 -0.82 -19.67
N VAL A 207 16.35 -1.98 -19.03
CA VAL A 207 16.77 -2.16 -17.64
C VAL A 207 18.29 -2.25 -17.61
N VAL A 208 18.95 -1.25 -17.03
CA VAL A 208 20.43 -1.17 -16.98
C VAL A 208 21.02 -1.78 -15.71
N ALA A 209 20.21 -1.88 -14.65
CA ALA A 209 20.54 -2.59 -13.42
C ALA A 209 19.24 -2.98 -12.72
N PHE A 210 19.23 -4.14 -12.05
CA PHE A 210 18.12 -4.55 -11.21
C PHE A 210 18.63 -5.47 -10.10
N ASP A 211 18.01 -5.34 -8.94
CA ASP A 211 18.20 -6.22 -7.79
C ASP A 211 16.90 -6.23 -6.97
N ARG A 212 16.88 -6.94 -5.84
CA ARG A 212 15.69 -7.01 -4.99
C ARG A 212 15.27 -5.64 -4.42
N THR A 213 16.13 -4.63 -4.50
CA THR A 213 15.84 -3.27 -4.03
C THR A 213 15.21 -2.40 -5.12
N GLY A 214 15.27 -2.77 -6.40
CA GLY A 214 14.57 -2.06 -7.48
C GLY A 214 15.15 -2.25 -8.87
N PHE A 215 14.61 -1.47 -9.81
CA PHE A 215 15.01 -1.46 -11.20
C PHE A 215 15.51 -0.08 -11.60
N SER A 216 16.62 -0.03 -12.34
CA SER A 216 17.14 1.17 -12.97
C SER A 216 16.85 1.08 -14.47
N VAL A 217 16.04 2.01 -14.97
CA VAL A 217 15.42 1.92 -16.31
C VAL A 217 15.76 3.13 -17.15
N THR A 218 16.31 2.90 -18.34
CA THR A 218 16.54 3.94 -19.35
C THR A 218 15.42 3.88 -20.40
N THR A 219 14.79 5.01 -20.64
CA THR A 219 13.80 5.19 -21.71
C THR A 219 14.45 5.88 -22.90
N GLY A 220 13.92 5.72 -24.12
CA GLY A 220 14.41 6.49 -25.28
C GLY A 220 14.41 8.01 -25.04
N ALA A 221 13.41 8.50 -24.29
CA ALA A 221 13.33 9.91 -23.90
C ALA A 221 14.39 10.34 -22.86
N SER A 222 14.75 9.48 -21.90
CA SER A 222 15.76 9.79 -20.88
C SER A 222 17.18 9.68 -21.43
N ALA A 223 17.41 8.74 -22.36
CA ALA A 223 18.65 8.66 -23.12
C ALA A 223 18.88 9.92 -23.95
N ALA A 224 17.86 10.37 -24.70
CA ALA A 224 17.94 11.58 -25.52
C ALA A 224 18.16 12.87 -24.69
N LYS A 225 17.67 12.90 -23.44
CA LYS A 225 17.79 14.07 -22.54
C LYS A 225 19.01 14.02 -21.63
N GLY A 226 19.81 12.94 -21.66
CA GLY A 226 20.97 12.78 -20.78
C GLY A 226 20.61 12.70 -19.28
N SER A 227 19.35 12.45 -18.92
CA SER A 227 18.88 12.48 -17.52
C SER A 227 19.24 11.21 -16.72
N GLY A 228 19.99 10.29 -17.31
CA GLY A 228 20.34 9.00 -16.71
C GLY A 228 19.16 8.01 -16.62
N ALA A 229 19.46 6.85 -16.05
CA ALA A 229 18.48 5.81 -15.74
C ALA A 229 17.58 6.26 -14.58
N GLN A 230 16.31 5.88 -14.65
CA GLN A 230 15.29 6.23 -13.65
C GLN A 230 15.00 5.03 -12.77
N ARG A 231 14.86 5.27 -11.46
CA ARG A 231 14.50 4.23 -10.49
C ARG A 231 13.02 3.88 -10.60
N VAL A 232 12.72 2.59 -10.61
CA VAL A 232 11.40 2.01 -10.34
C VAL A 232 11.52 1.20 -9.06
N ASP A 233 10.78 1.61 -8.04
CA ASP A 233 10.80 0.94 -6.76
C ASP A 233 10.08 -0.42 -6.85
N PRO A 234 10.58 -1.47 -6.20
CA PRO A 234 10.02 -2.82 -6.30
C PRO A 234 8.56 -2.90 -5.89
N TRP A 235 8.17 -2.13 -4.87
CA TRP A 235 6.81 -2.12 -4.38
C TRP A 235 5.79 -1.79 -5.48
N MET A 236 6.19 -1.01 -6.48
CA MET A 236 5.33 -0.68 -7.63
C MET A 236 4.98 -1.91 -8.44
N VAL A 237 5.92 -2.85 -8.57
CA VAL A 237 5.73 -4.13 -9.26
C VAL A 237 4.93 -5.08 -8.36
N GLU A 238 5.27 -5.13 -7.06
CA GLU A 238 4.58 -5.98 -6.08
C GLU A 238 3.09 -5.66 -5.99
N VAL A 239 2.70 -4.41 -5.80
CA VAL A 239 1.27 -4.06 -5.60
C VAL A 239 0.44 -4.29 -6.86
N VAL A 240 1.04 -4.13 -8.04
CA VAL A 240 0.33 -4.41 -9.31
C VAL A 240 0.20 -5.92 -9.51
N HIS A 241 1.23 -6.70 -9.16
CA HIS A 241 1.17 -8.15 -9.20
C HIS A 241 0.16 -8.71 -8.19
N ASP A 242 0.15 -8.21 -6.96
CA ASP A 242 -0.79 -8.65 -5.92
C ASP A 242 -2.24 -8.33 -6.32
N HIS A 243 -2.47 -7.16 -6.90
CA HIS A 243 -3.78 -6.81 -7.45
C HIS A 243 -4.16 -7.73 -8.63
N LEU A 244 -3.21 -8.05 -9.51
CA LEU A 244 -3.44 -8.99 -10.59
C LEU A 244 -3.77 -10.40 -10.07
N LEU A 245 -3.11 -10.88 -9.02
CA LEU A 245 -3.41 -12.17 -8.39
C LEU A 245 -4.80 -12.19 -7.76
N ALA A 246 -5.19 -11.10 -7.10
CA ALA A 246 -6.49 -10.99 -6.43
C ALA A 246 -7.67 -10.92 -7.42
N HIS A 247 -7.49 -10.23 -8.55
CA HIS A 247 -8.60 -9.92 -9.47
C HIS A 247 -8.50 -10.59 -10.84
N GLY A 248 -7.38 -11.26 -11.15
CA GLY A 248 -7.12 -11.94 -12.42
C GLY A 248 -6.81 -11.02 -13.61
N ILE A 249 -7.11 -9.71 -13.51
CA ILE A 249 -6.82 -8.70 -14.52
C ILE A 249 -6.48 -7.36 -13.85
N VAL A 250 -5.56 -6.58 -14.44
CA VAL A 250 -5.27 -5.21 -14.01
C VAL A 250 -5.11 -4.28 -15.21
N SER A 251 -5.85 -3.17 -15.19
CA SER A 251 -5.82 -2.15 -16.24
C SER A 251 -4.87 -1.01 -15.89
N SER A 252 -4.38 -0.30 -16.91
CA SER A 252 -3.55 0.89 -16.70
C SER A 252 -4.27 1.98 -15.91
N LYS A 253 -5.61 2.07 -15.99
CA LYS A 253 -6.40 3.03 -15.20
C LYS A 253 -6.28 2.74 -13.70
N VAL A 254 -6.40 1.48 -13.31
CA VAL A 254 -6.23 1.04 -11.92
C VAL A 254 -4.80 1.32 -11.45
N VAL A 255 -3.78 0.93 -12.23
CA VAL A 255 -2.38 1.16 -11.85
C VAL A 255 -2.07 2.64 -11.68
N GLN A 256 -2.61 3.51 -12.54
CA GLN A 256 -2.38 4.96 -12.49
C GLN A 256 -3.14 5.67 -11.36
N GLY A 257 -4.13 5.03 -10.74
CA GLY A 257 -4.99 5.69 -9.75
C GLY A 257 -6.19 6.45 -10.35
N ASN A 258 -6.52 6.22 -11.62
CA ASN A 258 -7.65 6.85 -12.31
C ASN A 258 -8.93 5.99 -12.25
N SER A 259 -9.01 5.04 -11.32
CA SER A 259 -10.22 4.27 -11.03
C SER A 259 -11.02 4.93 -9.91
N GLY A 260 -12.36 4.88 -9.99
CA GLY A 260 -13.25 5.43 -8.96
C GLY A 260 -12.98 4.88 -7.55
N ASP A 261 -12.42 3.67 -7.46
CA ASP A 261 -12.12 3.00 -6.19
C ASP A 261 -10.73 3.34 -5.63
N GLY A 262 -10.10 4.43 -6.10
CA GLY A 262 -8.82 4.90 -5.55
C GLY A 262 -7.65 3.98 -5.90
N GLY A 263 -7.37 3.79 -7.20
CA GLY A 263 -6.35 2.87 -7.71
C GLY A 263 -4.92 3.02 -7.14
N LEU A 264 -3.97 2.24 -7.66
CA LEU A 264 -2.68 2.00 -7.00
C LEU A 264 -1.72 3.20 -7.01
N ASN A 265 -1.97 4.20 -7.87
CA ASN A 265 -1.13 5.40 -8.04
C ASN A 265 0.36 5.05 -8.25
N VAL A 266 0.63 3.98 -8.99
CA VAL A 266 1.98 3.54 -9.33
C VAL A 266 2.54 4.42 -10.44
N LYS A 267 3.70 5.03 -10.19
CA LYS A 267 4.42 5.80 -11.20
C LYS A 267 5.10 4.83 -12.17
N ARG A 268 5.38 5.31 -13.39
CA ARG A 268 5.96 4.48 -14.47
C ARG A 268 5.11 3.23 -14.76
N SER A 269 3.79 3.35 -14.61
CA SER A 269 2.83 2.28 -14.82
C SER A 269 2.97 1.53 -16.15
N ALA A 270 3.31 2.23 -17.24
CA ALA A 270 3.54 1.59 -18.54
C ALA A 270 4.73 0.62 -18.55
N PHE A 271 5.83 0.97 -17.86
CA PHE A 271 6.96 0.06 -17.67
C PHE A 271 6.59 -1.10 -16.77
N VAL A 272 5.93 -0.82 -15.63
CA VAL A 272 5.53 -1.87 -14.66
C VAL A 272 4.62 -2.92 -15.31
N LEU A 273 3.63 -2.50 -16.10
CA LEU A 273 2.77 -3.42 -16.85
C LEU A 273 3.55 -4.20 -17.90
N GLY A 274 4.48 -3.55 -18.61
CA GLY A 274 5.34 -4.21 -19.58
C GLY A 274 6.24 -5.26 -18.94
N LEU A 275 6.84 -4.94 -17.79
CA LEU A 275 7.69 -5.85 -17.03
C LEU A 275 6.89 -7.07 -16.56
N LEU A 276 5.71 -6.85 -15.94
CA LEU A 276 4.87 -7.94 -15.49
C LEU A 276 4.38 -8.81 -16.65
N ALA A 277 4.09 -8.24 -17.82
CA ALA A 277 3.71 -9.02 -19.00
C ALA A 277 4.82 -9.94 -19.55
N ARG A 278 6.07 -9.82 -19.04
CA ARG A 278 7.15 -10.77 -19.36
C ARG A 278 7.17 -11.99 -18.44
N HIS A 279 6.45 -11.93 -17.31
CA HIS A 279 6.27 -13.08 -16.45
C HIS A 279 5.58 -14.22 -17.22
N PRO A 280 6.01 -15.49 -17.07
CA PRO A 280 5.47 -16.62 -17.83
C PRO A 280 3.97 -16.81 -17.66
N ASP A 281 3.42 -16.46 -16.50
CA ASP A 281 2.00 -16.63 -16.16
C ASP A 281 1.15 -15.38 -16.45
N ILE A 282 1.72 -14.35 -17.06
CA ILE A 282 1.02 -13.08 -17.33
C ILE A 282 1.03 -12.82 -18.82
N GLU A 283 -0.08 -12.27 -19.33
CA GLU A 283 -0.18 -11.84 -20.72
C GLU A 283 -0.91 -10.51 -20.85
N TRP A 284 -0.77 -9.87 -22.01
CA TRP A 284 -1.55 -8.69 -22.35
C TRP A 284 -3.01 -9.08 -22.62
N ALA A 285 -3.93 -8.55 -21.81
CA ALA A 285 -5.36 -8.62 -22.10
C ALA A 285 -5.74 -7.60 -23.19
N SER A 286 -5.10 -6.43 -23.19
CA SER A 286 -5.24 -5.41 -24.22
C SER A 286 -3.98 -4.54 -24.29
N ARG A 287 -3.57 -4.20 -25.51
CA ARG A 287 -2.50 -3.22 -25.78
C ARG A 287 -3.04 -1.89 -26.36
N GLN A 288 -4.35 -1.80 -26.59
CA GLN A 288 -4.93 -0.63 -27.24
C GLN A 288 -4.87 0.59 -26.31
N ARG A 289 -4.44 1.74 -26.86
CA ARG A 289 -4.35 3.02 -26.15
C ARG A 289 -5.69 3.34 -25.48
N GLY A 290 -5.65 3.66 -24.18
CA GLY A 290 -6.85 3.94 -23.37
C GLY A 290 -7.52 2.71 -22.72
N SER A 291 -7.11 1.50 -23.11
CA SER A 291 -7.64 0.23 -22.60
C SER A 291 -6.54 -0.78 -22.23
N VAL A 292 -5.31 -0.33 -22.04
CA VAL A 292 -4.16 -1.19 -21.73
C VAL A 292 -4.43 -2.01 -20.46
N ALA A 293 -4.24 -3.33 -20.54
CA ALA A 293 -4.43 -4.24 -19.42
C ALA A 293 -3.59 -5.51 -19.57
N ILE A 294 -3.21 -6.09 -18.43
CA ILE A 294 -2.60 -7.43 -18.33
C ILE A 294 -3.51 -8.35 -17.52
N ARG A 295 -3.45 -9.66 -17.78
CA ARG A 295 -4.21 -10.68 -17.07
C ARG A 295 -3.34 -11.90 -16.77
N LEU A 296 -3.79 -12.73 -15.83
CA LEU A 296 -3.20 -14.05 -15.62
C LEU A 296 -3.52 -14.93 -16.84
N ARG A 297 -2.54 -15.72 -17.28
CA ARG A 297 -2.76 -16.78 -18.26
C ARG A 297 -3.65 -17.85 -17.63
N ARG A 298 -4.60 -18.34 -18.41
CA ARG A 298 -5.47 -19.46 -18.02
C ARG A 298 -4.89 -20.76 -18.53
#